data_AF-A0A563EN88-F1
#
_entry.id   AF-A0A563EN88-F1
#
_cell.length_a   1.000
_cell.length_b   1.000
_cell.length_c   1.000
_cell.angle_alpha   90.00
_cell.angle_beta   90.00
_cell.angle_gamma   90.00
#
_symmetry.space_group_name_H-M   'P 1'
#
loop_
_entity.id
_entity.type
_entity.pdbx_description
1 polymer ?
#
loop_
_entity_poly.entity_id
_entity_poly.type
_entity_poly.pdbx_seq_one_letter_code
_entity_poly.pdbx_strand_id
1 'polypeptide(L)'
;MRTRAVVVVGALLLVVIAARGTSPVTFQPPPVEPDVRDTGAPASGIGQVEVSTEGSGIPFLILMSVLIGFVLFGLIGMAFAVSFTRGRAKGERGVEIVEQETPAPPSFRQHAERALIELRANREPKDAVIAAWLKLEEAQPREPHLTPTEFTTNLPTDATALRELYQRARFSEEAITKQHAEKAERELERIIGELA
;
A
#
# COMPACT_ATOMS: atom_id res chain seq x y z
N MET A 1 29.21 13.01 15.79
CA MET A 1 29.33 12.55 14.38
C MET A 1 29.70 11.07 14.24
N ARG A 2 30.70 10.55 14.97
CA ARG A 2 31.15 9.14 14.87
C ARG A 2 30.05 8.09 15.12
N THR A 3 29.17 8.28 16.11
CA THR A 3 28.06 7.36 16.41
C THR A 3 27.02 7.28 15.29
N ARG A 4 26.70 8.42 14.66
CA ARG A 4 25.78 8.46 13.52
C ARG A 4 26.35 7.73 12.31
N ALA A 5 27.66 7.86 12.07
CA ALA A 5 28.35 7.13 11.00
C ALA A 5 28.32 5.61 11.23
N VAL A 6 28.54 5.14 12.47
CA VAL A 6 28.48 3.70 12.79
C VAL A 6 27.08 3.13 12.59
N VAL A 7 26.03 3.86 13.00
CA VAL A 7 24.64 3.42 12.80
C VAL A 7 24.29 3.35 11.31
N VAL A 8 24.72 4.33 10.52
CA VAL A 8 24.49 4.36 9.07
C VAL A 8 25.21 3.20 8.37
N VAL A 9 26.47 2.93 8.74
CA VAL A 9 27.24 1.81 8.18
C VAL A 9 26.63 0.47 8.57
N GLY A 10 26.19 0.30 9.81
CA GLY A 10 25.52 -0.92 10.27
C GLY A 10 24.19 -1.16 9.55
N ALA A 11 23.39 -0.11 9.35
CA ALA A 11 22.14 -0.21 8.60
C ALA A 11 22.37 -0.55 7.12
N LEU A 12 23.40 0.05 6.49
CA LEU A 12 23.81 -0.27 5.11
C LEU A 12 24.24 -1.73 4.96
N LEU A 13 25.00 -2.26 5.92
CA LEU A 13 25.39 -3.67 5.91
C LEU A 13 24.19 -4.62 6.02
N LEU A 14 23.20 -4.29 6.86
CA LEU A 14 21.98 -5.08 6.97
C LEU A 14 21.18 -5.11 5.67
N VAL A 15 21.09 -3.97 4.97
CA VAL A 15 20.42 -3.90 3.66
C VAL A 15 21.17 -4.73 2.62
N VAL A 16 22.50 -4.70 2.59
CA VAL A 16 23.30 -5.52 1.66
C VAL A 16 23.12 -7.01 1.93
N ILE A 17 23.05 -7.43 3.19
CA ILE A 17 22.81 -8.83 3.57
C ILE A 17 21.40 -9.26 3.17
N ALA A 18 20.38 -8.42 3.42
CA ALA A 18 19.00 -8.70 3.03
C ALA A 18 18.81 -8.72 1.50
N ALA A 19 19.55 -7.88 0.77
CA ALA A 19 19.51 -7.82 -0.68
C ALA A 19 20.22 -8.99 -1.37
N ARG A 20 21.10 -9.72 -0.66
CA ARG A 20 21.70 -10.97 -1.14
C ARG A 20 20.74 -12.17 -1.04
N GLY A 21 19.45 -11.95 -1.30
CA GLY A 21 18.39 -12.93 -1.22
C GLY A 21 18.72 -14.22 -1.96
N THR A 22 19.26 -15.20 -1.24
CA THR A 22 19.28 -16.59 -1.64
C THR A 22 17.90 -17.12 -1.37
N SER A 23 17.05 -17.15 -2.41
CA SER A 23 15.74 -17.79 -2.32
C SER A 23 15.94 -19.26 -1.92
N PRO A 24 15.29 -19.75 -0.84
CA PRO A 24 15.37 -21.16 -0.44
C PRO A 24 14.56 -22.08 -1.36
N VAL A 25 13.96 -21.55 -2.42
CA VAL A 25 13.16 -22.30 -3.37
C VAL A 25 14.04 -22.81 -4.51
N THR A 26 14.40 -24.09 -4.46
CA THR A 26 14.93 -24.82 -5.62
C THR A 26 13.80 -25.03 -6.63
N PHE A 27 13.85 -24.30 -7.73
CA PHE A 27 13.02 -24.60 -8.90
C PHE A 27 13.56 -25.88 -9.54
N GLN A 28 12.81 -26.96 -9.44
CA GLN A 28 13.07 -28.16 -10.22
C GLN A 28 12.52 -27.92 -11.63
N PRO A 29 13.36 -27.90 -12.68
CA PRO A 29 12.86 -27.80 -14.04
C PRO A 29 11.91 -28.98 -14.31
N PRO A 30 10.81 -28.77 -15.03
CA PRO A 30 9.93 -29.86 -15.43
C PRO A 30 10.74 -30.90 -16.21
N PRO A 31 10.45 -32.20 -16.05
CA PRO A 31 11.08 -33.24 -16.84
C PRO A 31 10.96 -32.89 -18.32
N VAL A 32 12.10 -32.80 -19.01
CA VAL A 32 12.12 -32.70 -20.47
C VAL A 32 11.55 -34.02 -20.97
N GLU A 33 10.32 -34.00 -21.49
CA GLU A 33 9.83 -35.11 -22.31
C GLU A 33 10.81 -35.29 -23.47
N PRO A 34 11.32 -36.50 -23.73
CA PRO A 34 12.16 -36.72 -24.89
C PRO A 34 11.32 -36.48 -26.15
N ASP A 35 11.65 -35.41 -26.90
CA ASP A 35 11.22 -35.28 -28.29
C ASP A 35 11.84 -36.45 -29.05
N VAL A 36 11.04 -37.47 -29.34
CA VAL A 36 11.41 -38.54 -30.25
C VAL A 36 11.33 -37.95 -31.66
N ARG A 37 12.34 -37.17 -32.03
CA ARG A 37 12.70 -36.87 -33.41
C ARG A 37 14.11 -37.34 -33.67
N ASP A 38 14.13 -38.47 -34.36
CA ASP A 38 15.30 -39.17 -34.86
C ASP A 38 16.15 -38.31 -35.81
N THR A 39 17.42 -38.19 -35.45
CA THR A 39 18.63 -38.34 -36.28
C THR A 39 18.76 -37.57 -37.61
N GLY A 40 19.59 -36.51 -37.57
CA GLY A 40 20.34 -35.96 -38.70
C GLY A 40 21.70 -35.41 -38.21
N ALA A 41 22.79 -36.04 -38.64
CA ALA A 41 24.17 -35.94 -38.13
C ALA A 41 24.92 -34.62 -38.53
N PRO A 42 26.18 -34.39 -38.07
CA PRO A 42 26.73 -33.08 -37.72
C PRO A 42 27.46 -32.36 -38.87
N ALA A 43 27.50 -31.02 -38.79
CA ALA A 43 28.51 -30.23 -39.48
C ALA A 43 29.09 -29.17 -38.53
N SER A 44 30.34 -29.40 -38.13
CA SER A 44 31.20 -28.43 -37.49
C SER A 44 31.30 -27.15 -38.32
N GLY A 45 31.05 -26.01 -37.68
CA GLY A 45 31.27 -24.69 -38.24
C GLY A 45 31.49 -23.70 -37.11
N ILE A 46 32.67 -23.74 -36.50
CA ILE A 46 33.11 -22.72 -35.54
C ILE A 46 33.39 -21.45 -36.35
N GLY A 47 32.41 -20.57 -36.41
CA GLY A 47 32.59 -19.17 -36.78
C GLY A 47 32.42 -18.32 -35.53
N GLN A 48 33.48 -18.20 -34.73
CA GLN A 48 33.55 -17.12 -33.74
C GLN A 48 33.63 -15.80 -34.51
N VAL A 49 32.55 -15.02 -34.47
CA VAL A 49 32.64 -13.59 -34.73
C VAL A 49 32.64 -12.93 -33.36
N GLU A 50 33.84 -12.68 -32.84
CA GLU A 50 34.06 -11.67 -31.80
C GLU A 50 33.61 -10.32 -32.37
N VAL A 51 32.42 -9.87 -31.97
CA VAL A 51 32.11 -8.45 -32.01
C VAL A 51 32.48 -7.87 -30.65
N SER A 52 33.76 -7.53 -30.50
CA SER A 52 34.18 -6.56 -29.51
C SER A 52 33.55 -5.22 -29.88
N THR A 53 32.41 -4.90 -29.25
CA THR A 53 31.94 -3.51 -29.14
C THR A 53 32.22 -3.05 -27.72
N GLU A 54 33.40 -2.47 -27.53
CA GLU A 54 33.69 -1.56 -26.44
C GLU A 54 32.57 -0.51 -26.32
N GLY A 55 32.10 -0.29 -25.09
CA GLY A 55 31.14 0.78 -24.83
C GLY A 55 30.45 0.65 -23.48
N SER A 56 31.23 0.58 -22.40
CA SER A 56 30.92 1.03 -21.02
C SER A 56 29.46 1.45 -20.68
N GLY A 57 28.47 0.58 -20.86
CA GLY A 57 27.07 0.82 -20.53
C GLY A 57 26.66 0.25 -19.15
N ILE A 58 27.39 -0.76 -18.68
CA ILE A 58 27.18 -1.38 -17.37
C ILE A 58 27.41 -0.40 -16.19
N PRO A 59 28.46 0.46 -16.16
CA PRO A 59 28.59 1.43 -15.07
C PRO A 59 27.51 2.51 -15.12
N PHE A 60 27.00 2.86 -16.32
CA PHE A 60 25.93 3.85 -16.47
C PHE A 60 24.59 3.33 -15.97
N LEU A 61 24.22 2.09 -16.31
CA LEU A 61 23.00 1.47 -15.80
C LEU A 61 23.05 1.28 -14.29
N ILE A 62 24.18 0.84 -13.73
CA ILE A 62 24.37 0.71 -12.28
C ILE A 62 24.26 2.09 -11.60
N LEU A 63 24.91 3.11 -12.15
CA LEU A 63 24.82 4.48 -11.64
C LEU A 63 23.38 5.01 -11.66
N MET A 64 22.64 4.76 -12.75
CA MET A 64 21.23 5.15 -12.88
C MET A 64 20.34 4.40 -11.89
N SER A 65 20.52 3.08 -11.72
CA SER A 65 19.78 2.30 -10.72
C SER A 65 20.05 2.78 -9.29
N VAL A 66 21.31 3.11 -8.96
CA VAL A 66 21.69 3.67 -7.66
C VAL A 66 21.06 5.04 -7.46
N LEU A 67 21.13 5.93 -8.48
CA LEU A 67 20.54 7.26 -8.42
C LEU A 67 19.01 7.20 -8.23
N ILE A 68 18.32 6.36 -9.00
CA ILE A 68 16.88 6.13 -8.89
C ILE A 68 16.54 5.58 -7.51
N GLY A 69 17.32 4.63 -7.00
CA GLY A 69 17.17 4.08 -5.65
C GLY A 69 17.30 5.16 -4.57
N PHE A 70 18.30 6.04 -4.67
CA PHE A 70 18.48 7.16 -3.73
C PHE A 70 17.34 8.17 -3.80
N VAL A 71 16.86 8.51 -5.00
CA VAL A 71 15.72 9.43 -5.19
C VAL A 71 14.45 8.83 -4.60
N LEU A 72 14.14 7.57 -4.92
CA LEU A 72 12.98 6.87 -4.37
C LEU A 72 13.07 6.74 -2.85
N PHE A 73 14.23 6.37 -2.32
CA PHE A 73 14.46 6.29 -0.87
C PHE A 73 14.29 7.66 -0.19
N GLY A 74 14.81 8.73 -0.81
CA GLY A 74 14.63 10.10 -0.33
C GLY A 74 13.17 10.54 -0.36
N LEU A 75 12.42 10.22 -1.42
CA LEU A 75 11.00 10.54 -1.54
C LEU A 75 10.14 9.74 -0.56
N ILE A 76 10.40 8.44 -0.40
CA ILE A 76 9.71 7.57 0.56
C ILE A 76 10.02 8.02 1.99
N GLY A 77 11.30 8.29 2.29
CA GLY A 77 11.74 8.81 3.58
C GLY A 77 11.15 10.19 3.89
N MET A 78 11.07 11.08 2.90
CA MET A 78 10.43 12.39 3.04
C MET A 78 8.92 12.26 3.23
N ALA A 79 8.24 11.39 2.47
CA ALA A 79 6.82 11.12 2.64
C ALA A 79 6.52 10.56 4.02
N PHE A 80 7.34 9.62 4.51
CA PHE A 80 7.26 9.08 5.87
C PHE A 80 7.58 10.13 6.94
N ALA A 81 8.59 10.97 6.73
CA ALA A 81 8.94 12.02 7.67
C ALA A 81 7.84 13.08 7.76
N VAL A 82 7.23 13.45 6.63
CA VAL A 82 6.11 14.42 6.58
C VAL A 82 4.84 13.82 7.19
N SER A 83 4.55 12.54 6.97
CA SER A 83 3.39 11.88 7.57
C SER A 83 3.57 11.67 9.09
N PHE A 84 4.79 11.35 9.55
CA PHE A 84 5.07 11.18 10.97
C PHE A 84 5.19 12.51 11.73
N THR A 85 5.68 13.58 11.10
CA THR A 85 5.74 14.91 11.72
C THR A 85 4.38 15.60 11.73
N ARG A 86 3.51 15.38 10.75
CA ARG A 86 2.12 15.88 10.80
C ARG A 86 1.29 15.26 11.92
N GLY A 87 1.63 14.05 12.37
CA GLY A 87 1.03 13.41 13.55
C GLY A 87 1.71 13.74 14.88
N ARG A 88 2.81 14.51 14.89
CA ARG A 88 3.66 14.68 16.09
C ARG A 88 4.20 16.10 16.32
N ALA A 89 3.79 17.09 15.52
CA ALA A 89 4.19 18.49 15.67
C ALA A 89 3.14 19.36 16.38
N LYS A 90 2.60 18.88 17.51
CA LYS A 90 2.10 19.77 18.56
C LYS A 90 2.51 19.21 19.91
N GLY A 91 3.73 19.56 20.32
CA GLY A 91 4.31 19.12 21.58
C GLY A 91 5.64 19.80 21.86
N GLU A 92 5.56 20.84 22.69
CA GLU A 92 6.60 21.29 23.63
C GLU A 92 7.72 22.22 23.09
N ARG A 93 7.38 23.50 22.96
CA ARG A 93 8.28 24.60 23.38
C ARG A 93 7.51 25.41 24.42
N GLY A 94 7.99 25.38 25.67
CA GLY A 94 7.32 25.96 26.83
C GLY A 94 7.01 27.44 26.64
N VAL A 95 5.72 27.75 26.54
CA VAL A 95 5.12 29.07 26.70
C VAL A 95 3.77 28.82 27.38
N GLU A 96 3.59 29.47 28.52
CA GLU A 96 2.37 29.66 29.31
C GLU A 96 1.08 29.15 28.63
N ILE A 97 0.60 27.98 29.07
CA ILE A 97 -0.59 27.35 28.52
C ILE A 97 -1.81 28.07 29.13
N VAL A 98 -2.32 29.06 28.39
CA VAL A 98 -3.77 29.29 28.36
C VAL A 98 -4.40 27.94 28.03
N GLU A 99 -5.26 27.44 28.92
CA GLU A 99 -5.98 26.18 28.78
C GLU A 99 -6.78 26.20 27.47
N GLN A 100 -6.13 25.78 26.38
CA GLN A 100 -6.79 25.53 25.11
C GLN A 100 -7.61 24.26 25.32
N GLU A 101 -8.92 24.43 25.45
CA GLU A 101 -9.89 23.34 25.27
C GLU A 101 -9.45 22.53 24.05
N THR A 102 -9.02 21.30 24.30
CA THR A 102 -8.74 20.36 23.22
C THR A 102 -10.08 20.08 22.55
N PRO A 103 -10.24 20.33 21.24
CA PRO A 103 -11.50 20.05 20.56
C PRO A 103 -11.90 18.60 20.80
N ALA A 104 -13.15 18.37 21.19
CA ALA A 104 -13.67 17.02 21.36
C ALA A 104 -13.43 16.19 20.09
N PRO A 105 -13.09 14.90 20.21
CA PRO A 105 -12.93 14.04 19.05
C PRO A 105 -14.22 14.05 18.21
N PRO A 106 -14.11 13.99 16.87
CA PRO A 106 -15.27 13.99 16.00
C PRO A 106 -16.21 12.82 16.31
N SER A 107 -17.52 13.08 16.25
CA SER A 107 -18.54 12.05 16.51
C SER A 107 -18.61 11.04 15.36
N PHE A 108 -19.15 9.84 15.64
CA PHE A 108 -19.36 8.81 14.61
C PHE A 108 -20.18 9.34 13.42
N ARG A 109 -21.18 10.19 13.69
CA ARG A 109 -21.96 10.89 12.66
C ARG A 109 -21.09 11.76 11.74
N GLN A 110 -20.17 12.54 12.30
CA GLN A 110 -19.26 13.38 11.50
C GLN A 110 -18.34 12.52 10.61
N HIS A 111 -17.96 11.34 11.06
CA HIS A 111 -17.23 10.39 10.21
C HIS A 111 -18.08 9.78 9.10
N ALA A 112 -19.34 9.42 9.38
CA ALA A 112 -20.28 8.96 8.37
C ALA A 112 -20.54 10.04 7.30
N GLU A 113 -20.69 11.30 7.71
CA GLU A 113 -20.82 12.45 6.80
C GLU A 113 -19.57 12.63 5.92
N ARG A 114 -18.36 12.47 6.49
CA ARG A 114 -17.11 12.50 5.71
C ARG A 114 -17.00 11.33 4.74
N ALA A 115 -17.42 10.14 5.14
CA ALA A 115 -17.47 8.97 4.26
C ALA A 115 -18.41 9.20 3.06
N LEU A 116 -19.55 9.84 3.28
CA LEU A 116 -20.49 10.23 2.22
C LEU A 116 -19.88 11.24 1.24
N ILE A 117 -19.14 12.23 1.75
CA ILE A 117 -18.41 13.19 0.90
C ILE A 117 -17.36 12.46 0.05
N GLU A 118 -16.59 11.56 0.66
CA GLU A 118 -15.55 10.80 -0.03
C GLU A 118 -16.13 9.88 -1.11
N LEU A 119 -17.26 9.21 -0.82
CA LEU A 119 -17.98 8.40 -1.80
C LEU A 119 -18.35 9.21 -3.05
N ARG A 120 -18.86 10.43 -2.86
CA ARG A 120 -19.30 11.32 -3.94
C ARG A 120 -18.14 11.91 -4.75
N ALA A 121 -16.97 12.07 -4.12
CA ALA A 121 -15.78 12.63 -4.77
C ALA A 121 -15.11 11.64 -5.74
N ASN A 122 -15.23 10.34 -5.47
CA ASN A 122 -14.58 9.30 -6.25
C ASN A 122 -15.35 8.97 -7.54
N ARG A 123 -14.65 8.95 -8.68
CA ARG A 123 -15.24 8.67 -10.00
C ARG A 123 -15.39 7.18 -10.29
N GLU A 124 -14.51 6.36 -9.74
CA GLU A 124 -14.57 4.91 -9.89
C GLU A 124 -15.45 4.31 -8.78
N PRO A 125 -16.55 3.60 -9.12
CA PRO A 125 -17.49 3.08 -8.12
C PRO A 125 -16.86 2.13 -7.10
N LYS A 126 -15.90 1.31 -7.54
CA LYS A 126 -15.17 0.37 -6.68
C LYS A 126 -14.39 1.11 -5.60
N ASP A 127 -13.57 2.07 -6.02
CA ASP A 127 -12.73 2.86 -5.13
C ASP A 127 -13.56 3.77 -4.22
N ALA A 128 -14.66 4.32 -4.73
CA ALA A 128 -15.60 5.12 -3.95
C ALA A 128 -16.12 4.33 -2.74
N VAL A 129 -16.62 3.10 -2.96
CA VAL A 129 -17.16 2.25 -1.89
C VAL A 129 -16.07 1.86 -0.89
N ILE A 130 -14.87 1.54 -1.37
CA ILE A 130 -13.73 1.21 -0.50
C ILE A 130 -13.32 2.41 0.34
N ALA A 131 -13.15 3.59 -0.26
CA ALA A 131 -12.74 4.81 0.42
C ALA A 131 -13.78 5.22 1.48
N ALA A 132 -15.06 5.15 1.14
CA ALA A 132 -16.15 5.44 2.07
C ALA A 132 -16.14 4.51 3.30
N TRP A 133 -15.95 3.20 3.08
CA TRP A 133 -15.81 2.24 4.19
C TRP A 133 -14.61 2.55 5.08
N LEU A 134 -13.45 2.80 4.50
CA LEU A 134 -12.24 3.13 5.25
C LEU A 134 -12.38 4.43 6.04
N LYS A 135 -13.09 5.42 5.50
CA LYS A 135 -13.42 6.66 6.23
C LYS A 135 -14.37 6.43 7.40
N LEU A 136 -15.27 5.47 7.31
CA LEU A 136 -16.11 5.08 8.43
C LEU A 136 -15.30 4.34 9.51
N GLU A 137 -14.35 3.48 9.13
CA GLU A 137 -13.42 2.82 10.07
C GLU A 137 -12.53 3.81 10.85
N GLU A 138 -12.26 5.01 10.30
CA GLU A 138 -11.51 6.04 11.04
C GLU A 138 -12.25 6.55 12.29
N ALA A 139 -13.58 6.38 12.38
CA ALA A 139 -14.39 6.82 13.51
C ALA A 139 -14.13 6.01 14.78
N GLN A 140 -13.86 4.72 14.59
CA GLN A 140 -13.47 3.78 15.63
C GLN A 140 -12.38 2.89 15.05
N PRO A 141 -11.10 3.28 15.18
CA PRO A 141 -10.01 2.49 14.65
C PRO A 141 -10.09 1.06 15.16
N ARG A 142 -10.24 0.11 14.24
CA ARG A 142 -10.25 -1.31 14.58
C ARG A 142 -8.92 -1.73 15.17
N GLU A 143 -8.96 -2.55 16.22
CA GLU A 143 -7.76 -3.22 16.71
C GLU A 143 -7.18 -4.14 15.61
N PRO A 144 -5.86 -4.37 15.57
CA PRO A 144 -5.23 -5.11 14.48
C PRO A 144 -5.77 -6.54 14.30
N HIS A 145 -6.35 -7.13 15.35
CA HIS A 145 -6.89 -8.48 15.34
C HIS A 145 -8.38 -8.53 14.98
N LEU A 146 -9.07 -7.38 14.94
CA LEU A 146 -10.50 -7.33 14.64
C LEU A 146 -10.74 -7.45 13.13
N THR A 147 -11.61 -8.39 12.78
CA THR A 147 -12.11 -8.56 11.43
C THR A 147 -13.15 -7.49 11.08
N PRO A 148 -13.38 -7.18 9.79
CA PRO A 148 -14.42 -6.22 9.38
C PRO A 148 -15.83 -6.58 9.86
N THR A 149 -16.11 -7.87 10.07
CA THR A 149 -17.40 -8.35 10.60
C THR A 149 -17.53 -8.04 12.09
N GLU A 150 -16.47 -8.25 12.88
CA GLU A 150 -16.46 -7.89 14.30
C GLU A 150 -16.50 -6.37 14.50
N PHE A 151 -15.85 -5.61 13.61
CA PHE A 151 -15.95 -4.15 13.61
C PHE A 151 -17.41 -3.67 13.50
N THR A 152 -18.21 -4.25 12.59
CA THR A 152 -19.62 -3.85 12.45
C THR A 152 -20.47 -4.08 13.69
N THR A 153 -20.13 -5.05 14.54
CA THR A 153 -20.88 -5.34 15.77
C THR A 153 -20.70 -4.25 16.83
N ASN A 154 -19.61 -3.50 16.77
CA ASN A 154 -19.29 -2.43 17.73
C ASN A 154 -19.83 -1.05 17.28
N LEU A 155 -20.46 -0.97 16.11
CA LEU A 155 -20.99 0.28 15.60
C LEU A 155 -22.31 0.66 16.29
N PRO A 156 -22.58 1.97 16.46
CA PRO A 156 -23.80 2.46 17.08
C PRO A 156 -25.07 2.24 16.22
N THR A 157 -24.92 1.82 14.96
CA THR A 157 -26.00 1.55 14.00
C THR A 157 -25.60 0.41 13.08
N ASP A 158 -26.58 -0.28 12.48
CA ASP A 158 -26.35 -1.35 11.54
C ASP A 158 -25.70 -0.84 10.25
N ALA A 159 -24.48 -1.31 9.96
CA ALA A 159 -23.75 -1.04 8.73
C ALA A 159 -23.53 -2.29 7.87
N THR A 160 -24.32 -3.35 8.08
CA THR A 160 -24.16 -4.65 7.41
C THR A 160 -24.20 -4.54 5.88
N ALA A 161 -25.16 -3.80 5.33
CA ALA A 161 -25.28 -3.62 3.88
C ALA A 161 -24.07 -2.90 3.27
N LEU A 162 -23.49 -1.92 3.99
CA LEU A 162 -22.30 -1.20 3.55
C LEU A 162 -21.06 -2.10 3.63
N ARG A 163 -20.93 -2.92 4.69
CA ARG A 163 -19.88 -3.93 4.83
C ARG A 163 -19.89 -4.93 3.67
N GLU A 164 -21.06 -5.41 3.28
CA GLU A 164 -21.20 -6.35 2.15
C GLU A 164 -20.76 -5.74 0.83
N LEU A 165 -21.10 -4.47 0.57
CA LEU A 165 -20.64 -3.73 -0.60
C LEU A 165 -19.12 -3.55 -0.60
N TYR A 166 -18.53 -3.22 0.56
CA TYR A 166 -17.09 -3.15 0.72
C TYR A 166 -16.41 -4.50 0.44
N GLN A 167 -16.91 -5.59 1.02
CA GLN A 167 -16.35 -6.93 0.81
C GLN A 167 -16.41 -7.33 -0.66
N ARG A 168 -17.54 -7.06 -1.33
CA ARG A 168 -17.65 -7.29 -2.78
C ARG A 168 -16.66 -6.43 -3.55
N ALA A 169 -16.56 -5.14 -3.27
CA ALA A 169 -15.62 -4.25 -3.96
C ALA A 169 -14.16 -4.64 -3.73
N ARG A 170 -13.81 -5.16 -2.55
CA ARG A 170 -12.43 -5.51 -2.20
C ARG A 170 -12.00 -6.87 -2.74
N PHE A 171 -12.90 -7.85 -2.69
CA PHE A 171 -12.55 -9.27 -2.86
C PHE A 171 -13.26 -9.98 -4.02
N SER A 172 -14.30 -9.38 -4.60
CA SER A 172 -14.98 -9.98 -5.76
C SER A 172 -14.25 -9.63 -7.06
N GLU A 173 -14.31 -10.55 -8.02
CA GLU A 173 -13.94 -10.29 -9.41
C GLU A 173 -15.08 -9.63 -10.21
N GLU A 174 -16.29 -9.58 -9.65
CA GLU A 174 -17.42 -8.87 -10.25
C GLU A 174 -17.15 -7.37 -10.37
N ALA A 175 -17.50 -6.80 -11.52
CA ALA A 175 -17.40 -5.36 -11.74
C ALA A 175 -18.37 -4.59 -10.83
N ILE A 176 -17.83 -3.71 -9.97
CA ILE A 176 -18.64 -2.78 -9.20
C ILE A 176 -19.12 -1.65 -10.10
N THR A 177 -20.43 -1.61 -10.33
CA THR A 177 -21.11 -0.58 -11.11
C THR A 177 -21.51 0.63 -10.27
N LYS A 178 -21.92 1.70 -10.95
CA LYS A 178 -22.48 2.91 -10.32
C LYS A 178 -23.68 2.63 -9.41
N GLN A 179 -24.50 1.62 -9.74
CA GLN A 179 -25.66 1.25 -8.91
C GLN A 179 -25.25 0.78 -7.52
N HIS A 180 -24.09 0.13 -7.39
CA HIS A 180 -23.54 -0.25 -6.09
C HIS A 180 -23.05 0.95 -5.29
N ALA A 181 -22.43 1.94 -5.94
CA ALA A 181 -22.06 3.20 -5.28
C ALA A 181 -23.31 3.97 -4.81
N GLU A 182 -24.36 4.04 -5.63
CA GLU A 182 -25.64 4.65 -5.24
C GLU A 182 -26.31 3.88 -4.09
N LYS A 183 -26.13 2.55 -4.01
CA LYS A 183 -26.59 1.76 -2.85
C LYS A 183 -25.79 2.10 -1.60
N ALA A 184 -24.47 2.21 -1.70
CA ALA A 184 -23.62 2.63 -0.59
C ALA A 184 -23.98 4.04 -0.09
N GLU A 185 -24.31 4.95 -1.02
CA GLU A 185 -24.76 6.31 -0.71
C GLU A 185 -26.02 6.29 0.14
N ARG A 186 -27.06 5.55 -0.30
CA ARG A 186 -28.31 5.42 0.46
C ARG A 186 -28.11 4.81 1.85
N GLU A 187 -27.23 3.83 1.97
CA GLU A 187 -26.91 3.22 3.27
C GLU A 187 -26.21 4.21 4.20
N LEU A 188 -25.28 5.02 3.70
CA LEU A 188 -24.63 6.07 4.50
C LEU A 188 -25.63 7.15 4.92
N GLU A 189 -26.54 7.56 4.04
CA GLU A 189 -27.59 8.51 4.39
C GLU A 189 -28.54 7.96 5.46
N ARG A 190 -28.91 6.67 5.39
CA ARG A 190 -29.69 5.99 6.42
C ARG A 190 -28.94 5.98 7.77
N ILE A 191 -27.68 5.56 7.77
CA ILE A 191 -26.80 5.56 8.95
C ILE A 191 -26.76 6.95 9.59
N ILE A 192 -26.55 8.01 8.81
CA ILE A 192 -26.52 9.39 9.30
C ILE A 192 -27.87 9.79 9.92
N GLY A 193 -28.99 9.37 9.30
CA GLY A 193 -30.33 9.63 9.79
C GLY A 193 -30.67 8.95 11.12
N GLU A 194 -30.12 7.76 11.37
CA GLU A 194 -30.32 7.01 12.62
C GLU A 194 -29.47 7.54 13.79
N LEU A 195 -28.40 8.29 13.50
CA LEU A 195 -27.50 8.89 14.48
C LEU A 195 -27.95 10.29 14.94
N ALA A 196 -29.25 10.61 14.76
CA ALA A 196 -29.85 11.90 15.07
C ALA A 196 -30.11 12.11 16.57
#